data_AF-A0A1S3DMA7-F1
#
_entry.id   AF-A0A1S3DMA7-F1
#
_cell.length_a   1.000
_cell.length_b   1.000
_cell.length_c   1.000
_cell.angle_alpha   90.00
_cell.angle_beta   90.00
_cell.angle_gamma   90.00
#
_symmetry.space_group_name_H-M   'P 1'
#
loop_
_entity.id
_entity.type
_entity.pdbx_description
1 polymer ?
#
loop_
_entity_poly.entity_id
_entity_poly.type
_entity_poly.pdbx_seq_one_letter_code
_entity_poly.pdbx_strand_id
1 'polypeptide(L)'
;MKPNHYKAMSREAYYSQEIDLLKEEGGDEKRDVSCCPSVEEKVEPIGGTKRDNTYVELYRDGNNTQVFFELICRGDVEGRPCRFTDSRLYNISRCVQTYSWTYAIVREDKTQHFRHQGHKGSSPEGYHFPNSHLEGWVLDYIRVKSGCSCVIDPKKLRKRGKASKSRPGKKQAHLRNKVFQEPSSHYDEPDGDPGRYSDGLSENNT
;
A
#
# COMPACT_ATOMS: atom_id res chain seq x y z
N MET A 1 -18.37 -13.21 -16.32
CA MET A 1 -17.07 -12.51 -16.45
C MET A 1 -17.29 -11.25 -17.26
N LYS A 2 -17.19 -10.05 -16.65
CA LYS A 2 -17.34 -8.79 -17.38
C LYS A 2 -16.10 -8.58 -18.29
N PRO A 3 -16.25 -8.12 -19.54
CA PRO A 3 -15.11 -7.88 -20.43
C PRO A 3 -14.19 -6.80 -19.86
N ASN A 4 -12.88 -6.98 -20.04
CA ASN A 4 -11.87 -5.98 -19.73
C ASN A 4 -12.02 -4.79 -20.71
N HIS A 5 -12.76 -3.75 -20.31
CA HIS A 5 -13.09 -2.59 -21.16
C HIS A 5 -11.86 -1.84 -21.72
N TYR A 6 -10.70 -1.98 -21.07
CA TYR A 6 -9.48 -1.23 -21.39
C TYR A 6 -8.69 -1.76 -22.60
N LYS A 7 -9.05 -2.91 -23.17
CA LYS A 7 -8.27 -3.54 -24.27
C LYS A 7 -8.55 -2.96 -25.67
N ALA A 8 -9.49 -2.03 -25.81
CA ALA A 8 -9.90 -1.49 -27.12
C ALA A 8 -10.12 0.03 -27.13
N MET A 9 -9.62 0.77 -26.13
CA MET A 9 -9.80 2.23 -26.06
C MET A 9 -8.63 2.95 -26.74
N SER A 10 -8.93 4.02 -27.48
CA SER A 10 -7.91 4.95 -27.95
C SER A 10 -7.24 5.62 -26.75
N ARG A 11 -6.01 6.10 -26.95
CA ARG A 11 -5.28 6.81 -25.90
C ARG A 11 -6.06 8.03 -25.38
N GLU A 12 -6.74 8.74 -26.26
CA GLU A 12 -7.62 9.88 -25.92
C GLU A 12 -8.81 9.45 -25.04
N ALA A 13 -9.49 8.35 -25.39
CA ALA A 13 -10.60 7.85 -24.60
C ALA A 13 -10.17 7.39 -23.19
N TYR A 14 -8.97 6.81 -23.08
CA TYR A 14 -8.38 6.44 -21.79
C TYR A 14 -8.13 7.67 -20.90
N TYR A 15 -7.47 8.70 -21.45
CA TYR A 15 -7.21 9.94 -20.71
C TYR A 15 -8.50 10.66 -20.31
N SER A 16 -9.51 10.70 -21.18
CA SER A 16 -10.81 11.30 -20.84
C SER A 16 -11.45 10.57 -19.65
N GLN A 17 -11.45 9.24 -19.65
CA GLN A 17 -12.01 8.45 -18.56
C GLN A 17 -11.27 8.65 -17.24
N GLU A 18 -9.93 8.75 -17.26
CA GLU A 18 -9.16 9.05 -16.05
C GLU A 18 -9.46 10.45 -15.50
N ILE A 19 -9.61 11.45 -16.37
CA ILE A 19 -9.97 12.82 -15.95
C ILE A 19 -11.35 12.86 -15.30
N ASP A 20 -12.32 12.15 -15.84
CA ASP A 20 -13.67 12.10 -15.25
C ASP A 20 -13.64 11.45 -13.87
N LEU A 21 -12.86 10.37 -13.72
CA LEU A 21 -12.68 9.71 -12.42
C LEU A 21 -11.92 10.60 -11.41
N LEU A 22 -10.94 11.39 -11.86
CA LEU A 22 -10.26 12.37 -11.00
C LEU A 22 -11.24 13.42 -10.46
N LYS A 23 -12.16 13.91 -11.30
CA LYS A 23 -13.18 14.88 -10.88
C LYS A 23 -14.16 14.26 -9.89
N GLU A 24 -14.61 13.04 -10.17
CA GLU A 24 -15.55 12.32 -9.29
C GLU A 24 -14.95 12.08 -7.90
N GLU A 25 -13.71 11.57 -7.84
CA GLU A 25 -13.04 11.23 -6.58
C GLU A 25 -12.48 12.46 -5.84
N GLY A 26 -12.00 13.46 -6.57
CA GLY A 26 -11.48 14.70 -5.99
C GLY A 26 -12.58 15.62 -5.45
N GLY A 27 -13.82 15.46 -5.93
CA GLY A 27 -14.97 16.28 -5.59
C GLY A 27 -14.78 17.77 -5.94
N ASP A 28 -15.71 18.60 -5.46
CA ASP A 28 -15.70 20.05 -5.72
C ASP A 28 -14.46 20.74 -5.12
N GLU A 29 -13.93 20.19 -4.03
CA GLU A 29 -12.74 20.69 -3.33
C GLU A 29 -11.41 20.28 -4.01
N LYS A 30 -11.44 19.49 -5.08
CA LYS A 30 -10.25 19.02 -5.81
C LYS A 30 -9.20 18.38 -4.88
N ARG A 31 -9.65 17.55 -3.95
CA ARG A 31 -8.77 16.85 -3.01
C ARG A 31 -7.85 15.87 -3.74
N ASP A 32 -6.73 15.56 -3.10
CA ASP A 32 -5.81 14.55 -3.60
C ASP A 32 -6.50 13.18 -3.73
N VAL A 33 -6.30 12.55 -4.88
CA VAL A 33 -6.88 11.25 -5.20
C VAL A 33 -5.88 10.12 -5.03
N SER A 34 -6.29 9.03 -4.36
CA SER A 34 -5.45 7.83 -4.24
C SER A 34 -5.66 6.88 -5.43
N CYS A 35 -4.56 6.28 -5.90
CA CYS A 35 -4.61 5.23 -6.92
C CYS A 35 -5.33 3.96 -6.42
N CYS A 36 -5.18 3.67 -5.13
CA CYS A 36 -5.78 2.54 -4.42
C CYS A 36 -6.36 3.08 -3.10
N PRO A 37 -7.57 3.66 -3.11
CA PRO A 37 -8.17 4.25 -1.93
C PRO A 37 -8.44 3.21 -0.83
N SER A 38 -8.35 3.68 0.42
CA SER A 38 -8.69 2.92 1.62
C SER A 38 -9.85 3.59 2.36
N VAL A 39 -10.61 2.81 3.11
CA VAL A 39 -11.66 3.25 4.02
C VAL A 39 -11.23 2.93 5.44
N GLU A 40 -11.37 3.87 6.36
CA GLU A 40 -11.14 3.64 7.77
C GLU A 40 -12.35 2.96 8.41
N GLU A 41 -12.11 1.89 9.15
CA GLU A 41 -13.12 1.15 9.90
C GLU A 41 -12.67 0.94 11.35
N LYS A 42 -13.55 1.26 12.30
CA LYS A 42 -13.37 0.95 13.71
C LYS A 42 -13.76 -0.52 13.97
N VAL A 43 -12.83 -1.34 14.43
CA VAL A 43 -13.06 -2.78 14.70
C VAL A 43 -12.80 -3.14 16.16
N GLU A 44 -13.58 -4.09 16.67
CA GLU A 44 -13.45 -4.66 18.03
C GLU A 44 -13.19 -6.17 17.96
N PRO A 45 -12.01 -6.59 17.46
CA PRO A 45 -11.71 -7.99 17.22
C PRO A 45 -11.56 -8.78 18.52
N ILE A 46 -11.97 -10.04 18.47
CA ILE A 46 -11.85 -10.99 19.60
C ILE A 46 -10.43 -11.59 19.67
N GLY A 47 -9.72 -11.59 18.54
CA GLY A 47 -8.37 -12.17 18.44
C GLY A 47 -7.54 -11.45 17.36
N GLY A 48 -6.24 -11.70 17.40
CA GLY A 48 -5.27 -11.12 16.47
C GLY A 48 -4.25 -12.16 16.01
N THR A 49 -3.44 -11.80 15.03
CA THR A 49 -2.31 -12.61 14.57
C THR A 49 -1.01 -11.94 14.96
N LYS A 50 -0.13 -12.66 15.66
CA LYS A 50 1.20 -12.21 16.08
C LYS A 50 2.21 -12.20 14.92
N ARG A 51 3.42 -11.70 15.19
CA ARG A 51 4.53 -11.67 14.21
C ARG A 51 4.98 -13.05 13.75
N ASP A 52 4.89 -14.04 14.62
CA ASP A 52 5.18 -15.44 14.33
C ASP A 52 4.03 -16.15 13.60
N ASN A 53 2.99 -15.41 13.20
CA ASN A 53 1.79 -15.91 12.55
C ASN A 53 0.91 -16.81 13.44
N THR A 54 1.10 -16.75 14.77
CA THR A 54 0.25 -17.42 15.75
C THR A 54 -1.00 -16.59 16.02
N TYR A 55 -2.18 -17.23 16.07
CA TYR A 55 -3.42 -16.59 16.45
C TYR A 55 -3.54 -16.51 17.96
N VAL A 56 -3.93 -15.35 18.49
CA VAL A 56 -4.09 -15.12 19.92
C VAL A 56 -5.39 -14.41 20.25
N GLU A 57 -5.90 -14.69 21.45
CA GLU A 57 -7.07 -14.02 22.02
C GLU A 57 -6.67 -12.63 22.50
N LEU A 58 -7.51 -11.62 22.23
CA LEU A 58 -7.32 -10.26 22.73
C LEU A 58 -8.06 -10.06 24.04
N TYR A 59 -7.46 -9.28 24.95
CA TYR A 59 -8.07 -8.95 26.23
C TYR A 59 -9.47 -8.36 26.07
N ARG A 60 -10.41 -8.90 26.84
CA ARG A 60 -11.78 -8.44 26.95
C ARG A 60 -12.30 -8.72 28.35
N ASP A 61 -12.83 -7.71 29.01
CA ASP A 61 -13.47 -7.84 30.32
C ASP A 61 -14.66 -6.88 30.45
N GLY A 62 -15.88 -7.42 30.50
CA GLY A 62 -17.12 -6.64 30.50
C GLY A 62 -17.19 -5.67 29.32
N ASN A 63 -17.19 -4.37 29.62
CA ASN A 63 -17.20 -3.29 28.63
C ASN A 63 -15.81 -2.86 28.15
N ASN A 64 -14.74 -3.40 28.73
CA ASN A 64 -13.37 -3.09 28.34
C ASN A 64 -12.98 -3.99 27.16
N THR A 65 -13.04 -3.44 25.96
CA THR A 65 -12.64 -4.10 24.71
C THR A 65 -11.50 -3.31 24.06
N GLN A 66 -10.65 -4.03 23.32
CA GLN A 66 -9.64 -3.38 22.50
C GLN A 66 -10.22 -3.02 21.14
N VAL A 67 -10.08 -1.75 20.78
CA VAL A 67 -10.55 -1.16 19.52
C VAL A 67 -9.35 -0.83 18.65
N PHE A 68 -9.45 -1.13 17.37
CA PHE A 68 -8.47 -0.72 16.37
C PHE A 68 -9.14 0.06 15.24
N PHE A 69 -8.42 1.01 14.66
CA PHE A 69 -8.82 1.66 13.41
C PHE A 69 -8.05 1.00 12.28
N GLU A 70 -8.76 0.25 11.45
CA GLU A 70 -8.21 -0.45 10.30
C GLU A 70 -8.42 0.36 9.03
N LEU A 71 -7.39 0.50 8.21
CA LEU A 71 -7.50 1.06 6.87
C LEU A 71 -7.65 -0.08 5.86
N ILE A 72 -8.86 -0.23 5.32
CA ILE A 72 -9.25 -1.34 4.45
C ILE A 72 -9.25 -0.88 3.00
N CYS A 73 -8.74 -1.69 2.07
CA CYS A 73 -8.95 -1.45 0.65
C CYS A 73 -10.44 -1.22 0.35
N ARG A 74 -10.75 -0.14 -0.38
CA ARG A 74 -12.13 0.08 -0.80
C ARG A 74 -12.60 -1.09 -1.69
N GLY A 75 -13.83 -1.56 -1.46
CA GLY A 75 -14.31 -2.81 -2.06
C GLY A 75 -14.36 -2.81 -3.60
N ASP A 76 -14.42 -1.64 -4.23
CA ASP A 76 -14.40 -1.48 -5.68
C ASP A 76 -12.99 -1.51 -6.29
N VAL A 77 -11.92 -1.46 -5.47
CA VAL A 77 -10.53 -1.40 -5.97
C VAL A 77 -9.69 -2.63 -5.60
N GLU A 78 -10.02 -3.37 -4.55
CA GLU A 78 -9.21 -4.51 -4.13
C GLU A 78 -9.02 -5.54 -5.26
N GLY A 79 -7.77 -5.92 -5.52
CA GLY A 79 -7.38 -6.86 -6.58
C GLY A 79 -7.53 -6.32 -8.00
N ARG A 80 -8.11 -5.13 -8.21
CA ARG A 80 -8.24 -4.49 -9.52
C ARG A 80 -6.95 -3.77 -9.92
N PRO A 81 -6.72 -3.57 -11.23
CA PRO A 81 -5.65 -2.71 -11.72
C PRO A 81 -5.64 -1.36 -11.02
N CYS A 82 -4.45 -0.87 -10.71
CA CYS A 82 -4.28 0.42 -10.07
C CYS A 82 -4.71 1.55 -11.02
N ARG A 83 -5.42 2.53 -10.47
CA ARG A 83 -5.80 3.73 -11.20
C ARG A 83 -4.57 4.60 -11.46
N PHE A 84 -4.62 5.42 -12.51
CA PHE A 84 -3.58 6.41 -12.84
C PHE A 84 -2.18 5.84 -13.05
N THR A 85 -2.09 4.54 -13.38
CA THR A 85 -0.82 3.90 -13.71
C THR A 85 -0.54 3.97 -15.20
N ASP A 86 0.74 3.90 -15.60
CA ASP A 86 1.11 3.82 -17.01
C ASP A 86 0.35 2.68 -17.70
N SER A 87 -0.22 2.96 -18.88
CA SER A 87 -1.00 2.01 -19.68
C SER A 87 -0.33 0.64 -19.89
N ARG A 88 1.01 0.59 -19.95
CA ARG A 88 1.81 -0.64 -20.10
C ARG A 88 1.82 -1.47 -18.83
N LEU A 89 1.67 -0.83 -17.67
CA LEU A 89 1.67 -1.44 -16.34
C LEU A 89 0.27 -1.76 -15.84
N TYR A 90 -0.77 -1.09 -16.37
CA TYR A 90 -2.16 -1.26 -15.93
C TYR A 90 -2.56 -2.75 -15.77
N ASN A 91 -2.37 -3.56 -16.81
CA ASN A 91 -2.77 -4.97 -16.83
C ASN A 91 -1.93 -5.91 -15.93
N ILE A 92 -0.83 -5.42 -15.37
CA ILE A 92 0.04 -6.18 -14.46
C ILE A 92 0.07 -5.57 -13.05
N SER A 93 -0.60 -4.43 -12.87
CA SER A 93 -0.81 -3.78 -11.59
C SER A 93 -2.01 -4.38 -10.86
N ARG A 94 -2.04 -4.25 -9.53
CA ARG A 94 -3.23 -4.50 -8.72
C ARG A 94 -3.17 -3.77 -7.37
N CYS A 95 -4.31 -3.34 -6.86
CA CYS A 95 -4.43 -2.85 -5.49
C CYS A 95 -4.45 -4.02 -4.50
N VAL A 96 -3.72 -3.90 -3.39
CA VAL A 96 -3.61 -4.94 -2.36
C VAL A 96 -3.68 -4.35 -0.96
N GLN A 97 -4.31 -5.10 -0.05
CA GLN A 97 -4.35 -4.78 1.36
C GLN A 97 -2.94 -4.84 1.96
N THR A 98 -2.53 -3.76 2.63
CA THR A 98 -1.30 -3.69 3.41
C THR A 98 -1.62 -3.82 4.90
N TYR A 99 -0.59 -4.16 5.66
CA TYR A 99 -0.71 -4.43 7.09
C TYR A 99 0.47 -3.82 7.84
N SER A 100 0.22 -3.41 9.08
CA SER A 100 1.22 -2.97 10.04
C SER A 100 1.11 -3.78 11.33
N TRP A 101 2.02 -3.51 12.26
CA TRP A 101 2.03 -4.12 13.59
C TRP A 101 1.67 -3.06 14.63
N THR A 102 0.69 -3.38 15.46
CA THR A 102 0.30 -2.53 16.60
C THR A 102 0.34 -3.35 17.89
N TYR A 103 0.55 -2.69 19.01
CA TYR A 103 0.47 -3.33 20.31
C TYR A 103 -0.96 -3.68 20.68
N ALA A 104 -1.15 -4.83 21.33
CA ALA A 104 -2.39 -5.26 21.94
C ALA A 104 -2.10 -6.12 23.18
N ILE A 105 -3.05 -6.13 24.11
CA ILE A 105 -3.05 -7.04 25.26
C ILE A 105 -3.61 -8.38 24.78
N VAL A 106 -2.80 -9.43 24.86
CA VAL A 106 -3.10 -10.76 24.31
C VAL A 106 -2.98 -11.81 25.39
N ARG A 107 -3.71 -12.92 25.24
CA ARG A 107 -3.59 -14.05 26.15
C ARG A 107 -2.23 -14.73 25.97
N GLU A 108 -1.58 -15.04 27.08
CA GLU A 108 -0.31 -15.76 27.13
C GLU A 108 -0.52 -17.25 26.89
N ASP A 109 0.21 -17.81 25.92
CA ASP A 109 0.22 -19.25 25.68
C ASP A 109 1.10 -19.94 26.71
N LYS A 110 0.47 -20.58 27.70
CA LYS A 110 1.16 -21.33 28.78
C LYS A 110 2.08 -22.45 28.26
N THR A 111 1.99 -22.81 26.98
CA THR A 111 2.82 -23.82 26.32
C THR A 111 4.25 -23.34 26.04
N GLN A 112 4.55 -22.03 26.11
CA GLN A 112 5.91 -21.51 25.93
C GLN A 112 6.80 -21.65 27.18
N HIS A 113 6.23 -21.95 28.37
CA HIS A 113 7.03 -22.14 29.59
C HIS A 113 7.83 -23.45 29.64
N PHE A 114 7.53 -24.44 28.78
CA PHE A 114 8.24 -25.73 28.79
C PHE A 114 9.45 -25.80 27.84
N ARG A 115 9.75 -24.74 27.10
CA ARG A 115 10.90 -24.70 26.17
C ARG A 115 12.11 -23.89 26.67
N HIS A 116 12.07 -23.41 27.91
CA HIS A 116 13.21 -22.72 28.54
C HIS A 116 13.56 -23.32 29.91
N GLN A 117 13.72 -24.64 29.99
CA GLN A 117 14.61 -25.23 31.00
C GLN A 117 15.99 -25.45 30.37
N GLY A 118 16.86 -24.46 30.53
CA GLY A 118 18.26 -24.56 30.12
C GLY A 118 18.74 -23.27 29.47
N HIS A 119 19.67 -22.60 30.15
CA HIS A 119 20.40 -21.40 29.76
C HIS A 119 19.75 -20.06 30.14
N LYS A 120 20.32 -19.50 31.21
CA LYS A 120 20.39 -18.07 31.51
C LYS A 120 20.81 -17.31 30.23
N GLY A 121 19.84 -16.73 29.54
CA GLY A 121 20.04 -15.90 28.36
C GLY A 121 18.86 -14.95 28.25
N SER A 122 19.11 -13.70 28.59
CA SER A 122 18.17 -12.58 28.55
C SER A 122 17.61 -12.35 27.15
N SER A 123 16.37 -12.76 26.91
CA SER A 123 15.51 -12.13 25.91
C SER A 123 14.89 -10.89 26.57
N PRO A 124 15.12 -9.68 26.07
CA PRO A 124 14.39 -8.50 26.54
C PRO A 124 13.00 -8.47 25.87
N GLU A 125 12.04 -7.85 26.55
CA GLU A 125 10.76 -7.35 25.97
C GLU A 125 9.52 -8.26 25.94
N GLY A 126 9.26 -8.98 27.04
CA GLY A 126 7.88 -9.24 27.47
C GLY A 126 7.57 -8.36 28.67
N TYR A 127 6.72 -7.33 28.54
CA TYR A 127 6.27 -6.54 29.69
C TYR A 127 5.24 -7.35 30.47
N HIS A 128 5.70 -8.00 31.54
CA HIS A 128 4.83 -8.66 32.51
C HIS A 128 4.23 -7.62 33.47
N PHE A 129 2.91 -7.57 33.58
CA PHE A 129 2.21 -6.66 34.49
C PHE A 129 2.33 -7.16 35.94
N PRO A 130 2.82 -6.35 36.91
CA PRO A 130 3.15 -6.82 38.26
C PRO A 130 1.94 -6.97 39.22
N ASN A 131 0.70 -7.14 38.72
CA ASN A 131 -0.49 -7.32 39.57
C ASN A 131 -1.36 -8.49 39.08
N SER A 132 -1.71 -9.37 40.03
CA SER A 132 -2.41 -10.67 39.90
C SER A 132 -3.81 -10.67 39.28
N HIS A 133 -4.33 -9.52 38.81
CA HIS A 133 -5.62 -9.43 38.14
C HIS A 133 -5.54 -9.63 36.61
N LEU A 134 -4.33 -9.65 36.05
CA LEU A 134 -4.05 -9.89 34.63
C LEU A 134 -3.22 -11.16 34.40
N GLU A 135 -3.33 -12.16 35.29
CA GLU A 135 -2.63 -13.44 35.12
C GLU A 135 -2.96 -14.06 33.75
N GLY A 136 -1.93 -14.28 32.94
CA GLY A 136 -2.06 -14.83 31.60
C GLY A 136 -2.40 -13.81 30.51
N TRP A 137 -2.22 -12.51 30.76
CA TRP A 137 -2.31 -11.46 29.73
C TRP A 137 -0.98 -10.71 29.61
N VAL A 138 -0.50 -10.53 28.39
CA VAL A 138 0.77 -9.85 28.07
C VAL A 138 0.58 -8.85 26.95
N LEU A 139 1.46 -7.86 26.86
CA LEU A 139 1.49 -6.95 25.72
C LEU A 139 2.31 -7.58 24.58
N ASP A 140 1.75 -7.64 23.37
CA ASP A 140 2.45 -8.13 22.18
C ASP A 140 1.98 -7.38 20.92
N TYR A 141 2.68 -7.59 19.81
CA TYR A 141 2.29 -7.06 18.51
C TYR A 141 1.27 -7.95 17.81
N ILE A 142 0.19 -7.34 17.34
CA ILE A 142 -0.75 -7.97 16.40
C ILE A 142 -0.72 -7.27 15.05
N ARG A 143 -1.07 -8.03 14.02
CA ARG A 143 -1.21 -7.53 12.65
C ARG A 143 -2.55 -6.83 12.48
N VAL A 144 -2.53 -5.60 11.97
CA VAL A 144 -3.73 -4.80 11.64
C VAL A 144 -3.65 -4.29 10.21
N LYS A 145 -4.82 -4.08 9.57
CA LYS A 145 -4.90 -3.51 8.22
C LYS A 145 -4.47 -2.04 8.23
N SER A 146 -3.50 -1.69 7.40
CA SER A 146 -2.87 -0.37 7.37
C SER A 146 -3.10 0.43 6.09
N GLY A 147 -3.91 -0.09 5.17
CA GLY A 147 -4.30 0.61 3.94
C GLY A 147 -4.23 -0.25 2.68
N CYS A 148 -4.28 0.42 1.55
CA CYS A 148 -4.30 -0.20 0.23
C CYS A 148 -3.16 0.35 -0.62
N SER A 149 -2.38 -0.53 -1.26
CA SER A 149 -1.23 -0.13 -2.06
C SER A 149 -1.27 -0.72 -3.46
N CYS A 150 -0.68 0.00 -4.41
CA CYS A 150 -0.50 -0.49 -5.77
C CYS A 150 0.74 -1.38 -5.87
N VAL A 151 0.59 -2.61 -6.35
CA VAL A 151 1.72 -3.50 -6.64
C VAL A 151 1.76 -3.90 -8.10
N ILE A 152 2.95 -3.95 -8.67
CA ILE A 152 3.20 -4.39 -10.05
C ILE A 152 3.73 -5.83 -10.03
N ASP A 153 3.12 -6.73 -10.80
CA ASP A 153 3.56 -8.13 -10.93
C ASP A 153 4.43 -8.33 -12.19
N PRO A 154 5.78 -8.34 -12.06
CA PRO A 154 6.67 -8.48 -13.20
C PRO A 154 6.58 -9.87 -13.87
N LYS A 155 6.07 -10.89 -13.17
CA LYS A 155 5.98 -12.26 -13.73
C LYS A 155 4.98 -12.32 -14.88
N LYS A 156 3.97 -11.44 -14.89
CA LYS A 156 2.98 -11.34 -15.98
C LYS A 156 3.56 -10.76 -17.28
N LEU A 157 4.58 -9.90 -17.19
CA LEU A 157 5.28 -9.36 -18.37
C LEU A 157 5.97 -10.47 -19.17
N ARG A 158 6.63 -11.41 -18.48
CA ARG A 158 7.41 -12.49 -19.10
C ARG A 158 6.56 -13.51 -19.86
N LYS A 159 5.27 -13.65 -19.54
CA LYS A 159 4.36 -14.57 -20.24
C LYS A 159 3.99 -14.07 -21.65
N ARG A 160 3.94 -12.75 -21.87
CA ARG A 160 3.66 -12.19 -23.21
C ARG A 160 4.82 -12.37 -24.19
N GLY A 161 6.07 -12.29 -23.73
CA GLY A 161 7.26 -12.46 -24.58
C GLY A 161 7.55 -13.89 -25.05
N LYS A 162 6.93 -14.91 -24.42
CA LYS A 162 7.10 -16.32 -24.82
C LYS A 162 6.03 -16.82 -25.79
N ALA A 163 4.90 -16.13 -25.90
CA ALA A 163 3.81 -16.50 -26.81
C ALA A 163 4.02 -16.01 -28.26
N SER A 164 4.98 -15.10 -28.52
CA SER A 164 5.26 -14.56 -29.86
C SER A 164 6.35 -15.31 -30.64
N LYS A 165 6.94 -16.39 -30.10
CA LYS A 165 8.06 -17.10 -30.75
C LYS A 165 7.67 -18.33 -31.59
N SER A 166 6.38 -18.56 -31.87
CA SER A 166 5.95 -19.69 -32.72
C SER A 166 5.17 -19.22 -33.96
N ARG A 167 5.87 -18.63 -34.93
CA ARG A 167 5.55 -18.78 -36.37
C ARG A 167 6.71 -18.25 -37.24
N PRO A 168 7.51 -19.12 -37.87
CA PRO A 168 8.43 -18.71 -38.93
C PRO A 168 7.64 -18.63 -40.25
N GLY A 169 7.41 -17.42 -40.76
CA GLY A 169 6.78 -17.18 -42.05
C GLY A 169 7.46 -15.99 -42.75
N LYS A 170 8.24 -16.30 -43.78
CA LYS A 170 9.07 -15.39 -44.58
C LYS A 170 8.25 -14.28 -45.26
N LYS A 171 8.72 -13.02 -45.25
CA LYS A 171 9.32 -12.31 -46.42
C LYS A 171 9.26 -10.77 -46.27
N GLN A 172 10.41 -10.19 -46.66
CA GLN A 172 10.68 -8.87 -47.23
C GLN A 172 10.50 -7.60 -46.38
N ALA A 173 11.66 -7.11 -45.97
CA ALA A 173 11.94 -5.74 -45.63
C ALA A 173 11.58 -4.80 -46.79
N HIS A 174 10.91 -3.69 -46.46
CA HIS A 174 11.13 -2.43 -47.15
C HIS A 174 11.50 -1.40 -46.09
N LEU A 175 12.78 -1.04 -46.09
CA LEU A 175 13.30 0.12 -45.37
C LEU A 175 12.53 1.35 -45.83
N ARG A 176 12.02 2.13 -44.87
CA ARG A 176 11.77 3.56 -45.07
C ARG A 176 12.22 4.28 -43.81
N ASN A 177 13.44 4.77 -43.87
CA ASN A 177 14.00 5.72 -42.92
C ASN A 177 13.03 6.91 -42.81
N LYS A 178 12.47 7.13 -41.63
CA LYS A 178 12.03 8.45 -41.21
C LYS A 178 13.00 8.92 -40.15
N VAL A 179 13.86 9.84 -40.59
CA VAL A 179 14.66 10.74 -39.76
C VAL A 179 13.73 11.31 -38.69
N PHE A 180 13.99 10.97 -37.44
CA PHE A 180 13.38 11.65 -36.29
C PHE A 180 14.15 12.96 -36.16
N GLN A 181 13.53 14.04 -36.61
CA GLN A 181 14.04 15.38 -36.38
C GLN A 181 13.68 15.74 -34.93
N GLU A 182 14.68 15.84 -34.07
CA GLU A 182 14.54 16.35 -32.72
C GLU A 182 13.98 17.79 -32.77
N PRO A 183 12.89 18.12 -32.05
CA PRO A 183 12.55 19.51 -31.80
C PRO A 183 13.51 20.04 -30.74
N SER A 184 14.36 20.99 -31.13
CA SER A 184 15.12 21.82 -30.21
C SER A 184 14.16 22.67 -29.37
N SER A 185 13.89 22.28 -28.12
CA SER A 185 13.31 23.19 -27.14
C SER A 185 14.45 23.92 -26.43
N HIS A 186 14.72 25.11 -26.96
CA HIS A 186 15.35 26.23 -26.30
C HIS A 186 14.76 26.38 -24.89
N TYR A 187 15.58 26.16 -23.86
CA TYR A 187 15.27 26.63 -22.51
C TYR A 187 15.83 28.05 -22.43
N ASP A 188 14.94 29.03 -22.34
CA ASP A 188 15.27 30.37 -21.88
C ASP A 188 15.45 30.31 -20.36
N GLU A 189 16.65 30.62 -19.89
CA GLU A 189 16.94 30.97 -18.50
C GLU A 189 16.29 32.33 -18.18
N PRO A 190 15.46 32.44 -17.13
CA PRO A 190 15.25 33.74 -16.51
C PRO A 190 16.36 33.99 -15.47
N ASP A 191 17.23 34.93 -15.81
CA ASP A 191 18.08 35.66 -14.86
C ASP A 191 17.23 36.21 -13.70
N GLY A 192 17.59 35.86 -12.46
CA GLY A 192 16.92 36.30 -11.25
C GLY A 192 17.82 36.18 -10.02
N ASP A 193 18.50 37.28 -9.74
CA ASP A 193 19.50 37.62 -8.69
C ASP A 193 19.22 37.05 -7.26
N PRO A 194 20.25 36.67 -6.47
CA PRO A 194 20.09 36.11 -5.14
C PRO A 194 20.05 37.20 -4.06
N GLY A 195 18.85 37.50 -3.55
CA GLY A 195 18.63 38.49 -2.50
C GLY A 195 18.24 37.87 -1.15
N ARG A 196 19.19 37.86 -0.21
CA ARG A 196 19.04 37.94 1.26
C ARG A 196 17.89 37.16 1.94
N TYR A 197 18.25 36.05 2.60
CA TYR A 197 17.59 35.65 3.85
C TYR A 197 18.29 36.35 5.01
N SER A 198 17.55 37.21 5.71
CA SER A 198 17.90 37.76 7.01
C SER A 198 17.18 36.97 8.10
N ASP A 199 17.96 36.58 9.11
CA ASP A 199 17.56 35.92 10.34
C ASP A 199 16.45 36.67 11.09
N GLY A 200 15.55 35.91 11.68
CA GLY A 200 14.49 36.40 12.55
C GLY A 200 14.10 35.34 13.58
N LEU A 201 15.01 35.08 14.52
CA LEU A 201 14.66 34.50 15.81
C LEU A 201 13.94 35.58 16.63
N SER A 202 12.71 35.32 17.04
CA SER A 202 12.18 35.92 18.27
C SER A 202 11.46 34.86 19.08
N GLU A 203 12.13 34.49 20.15
CA GLU A 203 11.57 33.99 21.40
C GLU A 203 10.36 34.85 21.82
N ASN A 204 9.36 34.22 22.44
CA ASN A 204 8.55 34.89 23.44
C ASN A 204 8.12 33.86 24.50
N ASN A 205 8.82 33.93 25.62
CA ASN A 205 8.29 33.65 26.95
C ASN A 205 7.14 34.62 27.23
N THR A 206 6.00 34.13 27.71
CA THR A 206 5.31 34.60 28.93
C THR A 206 4.28 33.54 29.32
#